data_AF-A0A9N9IN06-F1
#
_entry.id   AF-A0A9N9IN06-F1
#
_cell.length_a   1.000
_cell.length_b   1.000
_cell.length_c   1.000
_cell.angle_alpha   90.00
_cell.angle_beta   90.00
_cell.angle_gamma   90.00
#
_symmetry.space_group_name_H-M   'P 1'
#
loop_
_entity.id
_entity.type
_entity.pdbx_description
1 polymer ?
#
loop_
_entity_poly.entity_id
_entity_poly.type
_entity_poly.pdbx_seq_one_letter_code
_entity_poly.pdbx_strand_id
1 'polypeptide(L)' 'RYLGVWISLQCNKMFTVNQVVQDVKSAIAILANKKLTDKQLIYTYNVVIIPHVEYRTQLVHLSE' A
#
# COMPACT_ATOMS: atom_id res chain seq x y z
N ARG A 1 -15.08 4.16 -5.79
CA ARG A 1 -14.15 3.70 -4.74
C ARG A 1 -14.88 2.71 -3.85
N TYR A 2 -14.65 1.40 -3.99
CA TYR A 2 -15.21 0.38 -3.10
C TYR A 2 -14.12 0.01 -2.08
N LEU A 3 -14.42 0.04 -0.78
CA LEU A 3 -13.47 -0.20 0.33
C LEU A 3 -12.15 0.62 0.28
N GLY A 4 -12.17 1.84 -0.28
CA GLY A 4 -10.94 2.66 -0.41
C GLY A 4 -10.06 2.31 -1.61
N VAL A 5 -10.49 1.36 -2.44
CA VAL A 5 -9.80 0.94 -3.67
C VAL A 5 -10.50 1.54 -4.89
N TRP A 6 -9.72 2.07 -5.82
CA TRP A 6 -10.19 2.39 -7.17
C TRP A 6 -10.25 1.09 -7.95
N ILE A 7 -11.42 0.45 -7.95
CA ILE A 7 -11.71 -0.63 -8.90
C ILE A 7 -11.91 0.07 -10.25
N SER A 8 -10.84 0.24 -11.01
CA SER A 8 -10.96 0.73 -12.38
C SER A 8 -11.54 -0.41 -13.22
N LEU A 9 -12.67 -0.14 -13.87
CA LEU A 9 -13.29 -1.06 -14.85
C LEU A 9 -12.34 -1.41 -16.00
N GLN A 10 -11.29 -0.60 -16.18
CA GLN A 10 -10.17 -0.86 -17.06
C GLN A 10 -9.08 -1.57 -16.25
N CYS A 11 -8.76 -2.80 -16.65
CA CYS A 11 -7.77 -3.70 -16.06
C CYS A 11 -6.32 -3.19 -16.25
N ASN A 12 -6.02 -1.96 -15.79
CA ASN A 12 -4.69 -1.38 -15.90
C ASN A 12 -3.86 -1.71 -14.66
N LYS A 13 -3.25 -2.90 -14.68
CA LYS A 13 -2.38 -3.42 -13.61
C LYS A 13 -1.26 -2.42 -13.25
N MET A 14 -0.71 -1.71 -14.23
CA MET A 14 0.35 -0.70 -14.02
C MET A 14 -0.14 0.52 -13.24
N PHE A 15 -1.39 0.94 -13.43
CA PHE A 15 -1.97 2.05 -12.67
C PHE A 15 -2.10 1.67 -11.19
N THR A 16 -2.61 0.47 -10.89
CA THR A 16 -2.73 -0.02 -9.51
C THR A 16 -1.37 -0.18 -8.84
N VAL A 17 -0.37 -0.73 -9.54
CA VAL A 17 1.01 -0.84 -9.02
C VAL A 17 1.59 0.54 -8.71
N ASN A 18 1.45 1.50 -9.64
CA ASN A 18 1.93 2.87 -9.41
C ASN A 18 1.23 3.52 -8.22
N GLN A 19 -0.06 3.29 -8.03
CA GLN A 19 -0.81 3.81 -6.89
C GLN A 19 -0.32 3.22 -5.56
N VAL A 20 -0.10 1.90 -5.49
CA VAL A 20 0.45 1.25 -4.29
C VAL A 20 1.84 1.78 -3.97
N VAL A 21 2.70 1.98 -4.99
CA VAL A 21 4.03 2.56 -4.80
C VAL A 21 3.94 3.99 -4.25
N GLN A 22 3.00 4.81 -4.74
CA GLN A 22 2.79 6.15 -4.20
C GLN A 22 2.26 6.12 -2.76
N ASP A 23 1.27 5.28 -2.46
CA ASP A 23 0.72 5.11 -1.11
C ASP A 23 1.81 4.71 -0.10
N VAL A 24 2.69 3.76 -0.46
CA VAL A 24 3.83 3.35 0.38
C VAL A 24 4.84 4.48 0.53
N LYS A 25 5.18 5.22 -0.54
CA LYS A 25 6.08 6.37 -0.45
C LYS A 25 5.53 7.45 0.49
N SER A 26 4.24 7.74 0.40
CA SER A 26 3.58 8.68 1.32
C SER A 26 3.62 8.19 2.76
N ALA A 27 3.38 6.90 3.01
CA ALA A 27 3.50 6.32 4.35
C ALA A 27 4.92 6.43 4.90
N ILE A 28 5.94 6.13 4.10
CA ILE A 28 7.35 6.26 4.50
C ILE A 28 7.70 7.72 4.78
N ALA A 29 7.23 8.68 3.98
CA ALA A 29 7.46 10.10 4.23
C ALA A 29 6.84 10.57 5.56
N ILE A 30 5.67 10.04 5.93
CA ILE A 30 5.05 10.31 7.23
C ILE A 30 5.85 9.69 8.37
N LEU A 31 6.31 8.44 8.20
CA LEU A 31 7.11 7.73 9.21
C LEU A 31 8.46 8.41 9.43
N ALA A 32 9.12 8.86 8.37
CA ALA A 32 10.40 9.57 8.43
C ALA A 32 10.29 10.91 9.18
N ASN A 33 9.15 11.58 9.10
CA ASN A 33 8.89 12.82 9.81
C ASN A 33 8.48 12.62 11.28
N LYS A 34 8.21 11.39 11.71
CA LYS A 34 7.86 11.06 13.10
C LYS A 34 9.09 10.56 13.85
N LYS A 35 9.24 10.97 15.11
CA LYS A 35 10.19 10.36 16.04
C LYS A 35 9.69 8.97 16.42
N LEU A 36 10.17 7.96 15.70
CA LEU A 36 9.87 6.55 15.95
C LEU A 36 11.13 5.85 16.46
N THR A 37 10.94 4.91 17.39
CA THR A 37 12.00 3.97 17.76
C THR A 37 12.13 2.87 16.71
N ASP A 38 13.30 2.26 16.60
CA ASP A 38 13.57 1.21 15.61
C ASP A 38 12.55 0.06 15.68
N LYS A 39 12.13 -0.31 16.91
CA LYS A 39 11.11 -1.33 17.13
C LYS A 39 9.74 -0.94 16.59
N GLN A 40 9.35 0.34 16.74
CA GLN A 40 8.09 0.85 16.19
C GLN A 40 8.12 0.89 14.67
N LEU A 41 9.27 1.21 14.08
CA LEU A 41 9.45 1.17 12.63
C LEU A 41 9.29 -0.26 12.10
N ILE A 42 10.01 -1.22 12.69
CA ILE A 42 9.93 -2.64 12.32
C ILE A 42 8.49 -3.16 12.45
N TYR A 43 7.82 -2.85 13.57
CA TYR A 43 6.42 -3.24 13.77
C TYR A 43 5.50 -2.66 12.70
N THR A 44 5.66 -1.37 12.38
CA THR A 44 4.84 -0.71 11.35
C THR A 44 5.04 -1.33 9.98
N TYR A 45 6.28 -1.65 9.60
CA TYR A 45 6.54 -2.33 8.34
C TYR A 45 5.88 -3.71 8.29
N ASN A 46 6.07 -4.52 9.33
CA ASN A 46 5.60 -5.91 9.35
C ASN A 46 4.07 -6.03 9.45
N VAL A 47 3.41 -5.16 10.21
CA VAL A 47 1.98 -5.27 10.50
C VAL A 47 1.12 -4.40 9.59
N VAL A 48 1.66 -3.31 9.05
CA VAL A 48 0.87 -2.34 8.28
C VAL A 48 1.29 -2.33 6.81
N ILE A 49 2.58 -2.11 6.52
CA ILE A 49 3.04 -1.91 5.13
C ILE A 49 2.96 -3.22 4.33
N ILE A 50 3.47 -4.34 4.88
CA ILE A 50 3.47 -5.63 4.18
C ILE A 50 2.02 -6.11 3.87
N PRO A 51 1.10 -6.17 4.85
CA PRO A 51 -0.27 -6.60 4.57
C PRO A 51 -1.03 -5.67 3.63
N HIS A 52 -0.72 -4.36 3.66
CA HIS A 52 -1.33 -3.40 2.75
C HIS A 52 -0.93 -3.67 1.30
N VAL A 53 0.36 -3.90 1.04
CA VAL A 53 0.87 -4.23 -0.30
C VAL A 53 0.33 -5.59 -0.76
N GLU A 54 0.28 -6.57 0.13
CA GLU A 54 -0.23 -7.91 -0.17
C GLU A 54 -1.70 -7.89 -0.56
N TYR A 55 -2.55 -7.23 0.24
CA TYR A 55 -3.98 -7.05 -0.07
C TYR A 55 -4.20 -6.36 -1.42
N ARG A 56 -3.43 -5.30 -1.71
CA ARG A 56 -3.54 -4.57 -2.97
C ARG A 56 -3.11 -5.42 -4.17
N THR A 57 -2.11 -6.28 -4.00
CA THR A 57 -1.63 -7.18 -5.05
C THR A 57 -2.63 -8.30 -5.33
N GLN A 58 -3.23 -8.88 -4.28
CA GLN A 58 -4.30 -9.89 -4.41
C GLN A 58 -5.51 -9.33 -5.17
N LEU A 59 -5.90 -8.08 -4.90
CA LEU A 59 -6.99 -7.42 -5.64
C LEU A 59 -6.70 -7.24 -7.13
N VAL A 60 -5.42 -7.08 -7.52
CA VAL A 60 -5.04 -7.03 -8.95
C VAL A 60 -5.22 -8.39 -9.62
N HIS A 61 -4.96 -9.48 -8.90
CA HIS A 61 -5.09 -10.83 -9.43
C HIS A 61 -6.56 -11.31 -9.48
N LEU A 62 -7.39 -10.91 -8.52
CA LEU A 62 -8.82 -11.25 -8.46
C LEU A 62 -9.69 -10.47 -9.45
N SER A 63 -9.15 -9.45 -10.12
CA SER A 63 -9.85 -8.66 -11.14
C SER A 63 -9.65 -9.20 -12.56
N GLU A 64 -9.07 -10.40 -12.70
CA GLU A 64 -8.86 -11.16 -13.94
C GLU A 64 -9.92 -12.27 -14.05
#